data_AF-E2ZCH8-F1
#
_entry.id   AF-E2ZCH8-F1
#
_cell.length_a   1.000
_cell.length_b   1.000
_cell.length_c   1.000
_cell.angle_alpha   90.00
_cell.angle_beta   90.00
_cell.angle_gamma   90.00
#
_symmetry.space_group_name_H-M   'P 1'
#
loop_
_entity.id
_entity.type
_entity.pdbx_description
1 polymer ?
#
loop_
_entity_poly.entity_id
_entity_poly.type
_entity_poly.pdbx_seq_one_letter_code
_entity_poly.pdbx_strand_id
1 'polypeptide(L)' 'MATWMEKDVLIEGISSVLGPASWTHAIDDPDCIALAQQQGRLYRMSPEEIDYKKEMAFIKSKKAALEKSASVD' A
#
# COMPACT_ATOMS: atom_id res chain seq x y z
N MET A 1 -5.43 -16.70 3.92
CA MET A 1 -6.50 -16.72 2.91
C MET A 1 -7.42 -15.56 3.18
N ALA A 2 -7.43 -14.63 2.25
CA ALA A 2 -8.34 -13.50 2.22
C ALA A 2 -9.56 -13.82 1.36
N THR A 3 -10.61 -13.02 1.49
CA THR A 3 -11.75 -12.95 0.57
C THR A 3 -11.48 -11.99 -0.59
N TRP A 4 -12.30 -12.05 -1.64
CA TRP A 4 -12.26 -11.05 -2.73
C TRP A 4 -12.43 -9.62 -2.20
N MET A 5 -13.37 -9.41 -1.28
CA MET A 5 -13.58 -8.11 -0.64
C MET A 5 -12.33 -7.63 0.12
N GLU A 6 -11.70 -8.51 0.90
CA GLU A 6 -10.47 -8.16 1.62
C GLU A 6 -9.31 -7.83 0.67
N LYS A 7 -9.20 -8.53 -0.47
CA LYS A 7 -8.23 -8.20 -1.52
C LYS A 7 -8.50 -6.80 -2.09
N ASP A 8 -9.75 -6.47 -2.40
CA ASP A 8 -10.12 -5.15 -2.92
C ASP A 8 -9.81 -4.05 -1.88
N VAL A 9 -10.09 -4.29 -0.60
CA VAL A 9 -9.75 -3.38 0.50
C VAL A 9 -8.24 -3.13 0.59
N LEU A 10 -7.39 -4.14 0.38
CA LEU A 10 -5.93 -3.95 0.38
C LEU A 10 -5.49 -3.09 -0.80
N ILE A 11 -6.02 -3.35 -2.00
CA ILE A 11 -5.69 -2.60 -3.22
C ILE A 11 -6.12 -1.15 -3.09
N GLU A 12 -7.33 -0.90 -2.61
CA GLU A 12 -7.85 0.44 -2.35
C GLU A 12 -7.07 1.14 -1.24
N GLY A 13 -6.71 0.41 -0.18
CA GLY A 13 -5.83 0.89 0.88
C GLY A 13 -4.52 1.45 0.33
N ILE A 14 -3.88 0.75 -0.62
CA ILE A 14 -2.68 1.24 -1.29
C ILE A 14 -2.96 2.48 -2.14
N SER A 15 -4.02 2.47 -2.97
CA SER A 15 -4.40 3.63 -3.79
C SER A 15 -4.62 4.89 -2.95
N SER A 16 -5.27 4.75 -1.80
CA SER A 16 -5.55 5.85 -0.86
C SER A 16 -4.29 6.47 -0.23
N VAL A 17 -3.17 5.73 -0.21
CA VAL A 17 -1.89 6.22 0.27
C VAL A 17 -1.10 6.86 -0.87
N LEU A 18 -1.04 6.20 -2.03
CA LEU A 18 -0.27 6.68 -3.19
C LEU A 18 -0.85 7.97 -3.79
N GLY A 19 -2.18 8.12 -3.81
CA GLY A 19 -2.84 9.31 -4.36
C GLY A 19 -2.34 10.60 -3.70
N PRO A 20 -2.48 10.75 -2.36
CA PRO A 20 -1.94 11.90 -1.64
C PRO A 20 -0.41 12.02 -1.72
N ALA A 21 0.32 10.90 -1.60
CA ALA A 21 1.79 10.91 -1.62
C ALA A 21 2.37 11.45 -2.93
N SER A 22 1.64 11.33 -4.05
CA SER A 22 2.06 11.88 -5.34
C SER A 22 2.25 13.41 -5.36
N TRP A 23 1.67 14.12 -4.39
CA TRP A 23 1.80 15.58 -4.25
C TRP A 23 2.92 16.00 -3.30
N THR A 24 3.33 15.11 -2.39
CA THR A 24 4.22 15.43 -1.26
C THR A 24 5.57 14.71 -1.31
N HIS A 25 5.68 13.64 -2.09
CA HIS A 25 6.88 12.80 -2.18
C HIS A 25 7.38 12.69 -3.62
N ALA A 26 8.68 12.42 -3.76
CA ALA A 26 9.27 12.15 -5.07
C ALA A 26 8.73 10.85 -5.66
N ILE A 27 8.70 10.77 -6.99
CA ILE A 27 8.20 9.60 -7.72
C ILE A 27 9.02 8.33 -7.46
N ASP A 28 10.29 8.50 -7.06
CA ASP A 28 11.23 7.44 -6.73
C ASP A 28 11.35 7.17 -5.22
N ASP A 29 10.44 7.72 -4.41
CA ASP A 29 10.37 7.42 -2.98
C ASP A 29 10.23 5.90 -2.77
N PRO A 30 11.10 5.29 -1.94
CA PRO A 30 11.16 3.84 -1.80
C PRO A 30 9.88 3.25 -1.18
N ASP A 31 9.17 3.99 -0.33
CA ASP A 31 7.91 3.53 0.26
C ASP A 31 6.76 3.61 -0.77
N CYS A 32 6.74 4.64 -1.62
CA CYS A 32 5.83 4.73 -2.76
C CYS A 32 6.06 3.58 -3.76
N ILE A 33 7.32 3.30 -4.13
CA ILE A 33 7.66 2.17 -5.02
C ILE A 33 7.21 0.84 -4.40
N ALA A 34 7.49 0.62 -3.12
CA ALA A 34 7.13 -0.62 -2.44
C ALA A 34 5.62 -0.85 -2.41
N LEU A 35 4.83 0.21 -2.17
CA LEU A 35 3.37 0.17 -2.24
C LEU A 35 2.87 -0.16 -3.66
N ALA A 36 3.38 0.52 -4.69
CA ALA A 36 2.98 0.28 -6.07
C ALA A 36 3.30 -1.16 -6.54
N GLN A 37 4.49 -1.67 -6.17
CA GLN A 37 4.87 -3.05 -6.43
C GLN A 37 3.92 -4.04 -5.74
N GLN A 38 3.58 -3.77 -4.47
CA GLN A 38 2.68 -4.63 -3.71
C GLN A 38 1.27 -4.63 -4.29
N GLN A 39 0.76 -3.49 -4.74
CA GLN A 39 -0.53 -3.39 -5.44
C GLN A 39 -0.53 -4.23 -6.72
N GLY A 40 0.54 -4.13 -7.52
CA GLY A 40 0.72 -4.96 -8.71
C GLY A 40 0.81 -6.47 -8.40
N ARG A 41 1.35 -6.86 -7.25
CA ARG A 41 1.31 -8.27 -6.78
C ARG A 41 -0.10 -8.69 -6.43
N LEU A 42 -0.82 -7.89 -5.64
CA LEU A 42 -2.18 -8.20 -5.21
C LEU A 42 -3.12 -8.43 -6.41
N TYR A 43 -3.05 -7.58 -7.45
CA TYR A 43 -3.86 -7.78 -8.66
C TYR A 43 -3.65 -9.15 -9.32
N ARG A 44 -2.46 -9.74 -9.22
CA ARG A 44 -2.09 -11.01 -9.87
C ARG A 44 -2.32 -12.25 -9.01
N MET A 45 -2.58 -12.10 -7.71
CA MET A 45 -2.80 -13.21 -6.78
C MET A 45 -4.29 -13.55 -6.66
N SER A 46 -4.63 -14.81 -6.42
CA SER A 46 -5.97 -15.14 -5.93
C SER A 46 -6.11 -14.74 -4.45
N PRO A 47 -7.32 -14.45 -3.94
CA PRO A 47 -7.52 -14.09 -2.53
C PRO A 47 -7.00 -15.16 -1.55
N GLU A 48 -7.05 -16.43 -1.93
CA GLU A 48 -6.65 -17.56 -1.11
C GLU A 48 -5.15 -17.53 -0.77
N GLU A 49 -4.34 -17.02 -1.69
CA GLU A 49 -2.88 -16.85 -1.55
C GLU A 49 -2.51 -15.67 -0.63
N ILE A 50 -3.47 -14.80 -0.29
CA ILE A 50 -3.22 -13.56 0.43
C ILE A 50 -3.37 -13.79 1.95
N ASP A 51 -2.37 -13.31 2.69
CA ASP A 51 -2.47 -13.09 4.13
C ASP A 51 -2.91 -11.65 4.39
N TYR A 52 -4.23 -11.46 4.53
CA TYR A 52 -4.82 -10.14 4.69
C TYR A 52 -4.21 -9.33 5.84
N LYS A 53 -3.95 -9.96 7.00
CA LYS A 53 -3.43 -9.26 8.18
C LYS A 53 -2.01 -8.78 7.95
N LYS A 54 -1.17 -9.62 7.34
CA LYS A 54 0.20 -9.26 7.00
C LYS A 54 0.24 -8.12 5.99
N GLU A 55 -0.58 -8.19 4.94
CA GLU A 55 -0.62 -7.17 3.91
C GLU A 55 -1.16 -5.83 4.43
N MET A 56 -2.20 -5.86 5.26
CA MET A 56 -2.72 -4.67 5.92
C MET A 56 -1.68 -4.01 6.85
N ALA A 57 -0.90 -4.82 7.58
CA ALA A 57 0.17 -4.32 8.42
C ALA A 57 1.29 -3.64 7.60
N PHE A 58 1.65 -4.21 6.45
CA PHE A 58 2.59 -3.61 5.51
C PHE A 58 2.09 -2.25 5.02
N ILE A 59 0.85 -2.14 4.56
CA ILE A 59 0.27 -0.87 4.08
C ILE A 59 0.29 0.20 5.18
N LYS A 60 -0.14 -0.15 6.40
CA LYS A 60 -0.12 0.76 7.55
C LYS A 60 1.30 1.23 7.89
N SER A 61 2.28 0.34 7.84
CA SER A 61 3.67 0.68 8.11
C SER A 61 4.22 1.68 7.08
N LYS A 62 3.88 1.51 5.81
CA LYS A 62 4.35 2.40 4.72
C LYS A 62 3.67 3.76 4.77
N LYS A 63 2.36 3.79 5.03
CA LYS A 63 1.62 5.02 5.28
C LYS A 63 2.26 5.84 6.39
N ALA A 64 2.55 5.22 7.55
CA ALA A 64 3.15 5.92 8.67
C ALA A 64 4.55 6.48 8.36
N ALA A 65 5.36 5.77 7.55
CA ALA A 65 6.67 6.24 7.12
C ALA A 65 6.58 7.46 6.19
N LEU A 66 5.63 7.44 5.24
CA LEU A 66 5.34 8.56 4.35
C LEU A 66 4.80 9.78 5.10
N GLU A 67 3.90 9.59 6.07
CA GLU A 67 3.39 10.68 6.91
C GLU A 67 4.49 11.32 7.76
N LYS A 68 5.41 10.51 8.30
CA LYS A 68 6.54 11.02 9.09
C LYS A 68 7.54 11.81 8.24
N SER A 69 7.79 11.38 7.00
CA SER A 69 8.72 12.05 6.09
C SER A 69 8.15 13.33 5.49
N ALA A 70 6.83 13.43 5.33
CA ALA A 70 6.15 14.65 4.89
C ALA A 70 6.07 15.74 5.97
N SER A 71 6.17 15.38 7.27
CA SER A 71 6.05 16.30 8.41
C SER A 71 7.29 17.19 8.66
N VAL A 72 8.17 17.36 7.67
CA VAL A 72 9.33 18.27 7.78
C VAL A 72 8.95 19.61 7.17
N ASP A 73 8.19 20.40 7.94
CA ASP A 73 8.11 21.86 7.86
C ASP A 73 8.50 22.44 9.23
#